data_AF-A0A161U1U1-F1
#
_entry.id   AF-A0A161U1U1-F1
#
_cell.length_a   1.000
_cell.length_b   1.000
_cell.length_c   1.000
_cell.angle_alpha   90.00
_cell.angle_beta   90.00
_cell.angle_gamma   90.00
#
_symmetry.space_group_name_H-M   'P 1'
#
loop_
_entity.id
_entity.type
_entity.pdbx_description
1 polymer ?
#
loop_
_entity_poly.entity_id
_entity_poly.type
_entity_poly.pdbx_seq_one_letter_code
_entity_poly.pdbx_strand_id
1 'polypeptide(L)'
;MATQAPPQALNQPPAASEKPKPSAASQAEVLTPKTVVAQEQPIEGTYARAGENQLWLGRAEISKRDNGIYHLEVNVTSGFAHHIGSMEADFTVTSGKVKLLNEEYDDVSVTFAENRLVIDYPDSKLFGGHNAEPRGTYYLFKSPIDPPFLAKLYDAAKLEPSYREGFTDIRTVNADQGKQLLLLQSYSAIHRSNVVSEQVVVYDEHSKEFNVIGEIDTVNRRKVADRLKGFGYSENLVYLATRKVEFERYQETMMKRFDNAGNSGLEAPLSEQEAFFIATGIGGVTGRADNRRNEDNIGSIFIQEVSSSDDEKVTIHEYEAVRNGDDDEHTATGNWIHVDRATGSVTDMFDEK
;
A
#
# COMPACT_ATOMS: atom_id res chain seq x y z
N MET A 1 64.49 42.65 30.09
CA MET A 1 64.84 41.22 30.18
C MET A 1 64.89 40.70 28.75
N ALA A 2 66.05 40.75 28.11
CA ALA A 2 67.00 39.62 27.95
C ALA A 2 66.34 38.46 27.16
N THR A 3 66.40 38.46 25.82
CA THR A 3 67.37 37.72 24.94
C THR A 3 67.05 36.21 24.88
N GLN A 4 67.11 35.43 23.79
CA GLN A 4 67.64 35.53 22.42
C GLN A 4 67.18 34.25 21.66
N ALA A 5 66.97 34.32 20.34
CA ALA A 5 67.11 33.18 19.40
C ALA A 5 68.59 33.12 18.92
N PRO A 6 69.08 32.27 17.97
CA PRO A 6 68.57 31.12 17.18
C PRO A 6 69.67 29.99 17.10
N PRO A 7 70.02 29.23 16.01
CA PRO A 7 69.38 28.75 14.77
C PRO A 7 69.54 27.22 14.46
N GLN A 8 69.07 26.78 13.29
CA GLN A 8 69.20 25.43 12.66
C GLN A 8 70.64 24.99 12.34
N ALA A 9 70.88 23.67 12.20
CA ALA A 9 71.80 23.09 11.20
C ALA A 9 71.51 21.59 10.89
N LEU A 10 71.60 21.25 9.61
CA LEU A 10 71.61 19.90 9.00
C LEU A 10 72.97 19.20 9.18
N ASN A 11 73.01 17.85 9.21
CA ASN A 11 74.11 17.05 8.64
C ASN A 11 73.76 15.54 8.51
N GLN A 12 74.39 14.91 7.51
CA GLN A 12 74.08 13.64 6.80
C GLN A 12 74.88 12.39 7.33
N PRO A 13 74.77 11.16 6.73
CA PRO A 13 74.88 9.81 7.34
C PRO A 13 76.28 9.15 7.23
N PRO A 14 76.53 7.95 7.82
CA PRO A 14 76.46 6.64 7.11
C PRO A 14 76.02 5.49 8.08
N ALA A 15 75.91 4.18 7.80
CA ALA A 15 76.39 3.26 6.79
C ALA A 15 75.45 2.03 6.70
N ALA A 16 75.49 1.32 5.57
CA ALA A 16 74.77 0.07 5.33
C ALA A 16 75.36 -1.10 6.13
N SER A 17 74.52 -2.07 6.51
CA SER A 17 74.94 -3.44 6.81
C SER A 17 73.95 -4.46 6.22
N GLU A 18 74.51 -5.57 5.78
CA GLU A 18 74.08 -6.50 4.73
C GLU A 18 72.79 -7.33 4.99
N LYS A 19 72.16 -7.77 3.89
CA LYS A 19 71.13 -8.83 3.84
C LYS A 19 71.73 -10.21 4.23
N PRO A 20 70.90 -11.11 4.77
CA PRO A 20 70.65 -12.37 4.05
C PRO A 20 69.15 -12.71 3.86
N LYS A 21 68.92 -13.64 2.93
CA LYS A 21 67.68 -14.06 2.25
C LYS A 21 66.94 -15.20 3.01
N PRO A 22 65.87 -15.78 2.43
CA PRO A 22 64.45 -15.63 2.78
C PRO A 22 63.91 -16.71 3.75
N SER A 23 62.87 -16.37 4.53
CA SER A 23 62.02 -17.40 5.16
C SER A 23 60.71 -17.54 4.37
N ALA A 24 60.31 -18.80 4.19
CA ALA A 24 59.27 -19.28 3.32
C ALA A 24 57.86 -18.77 3.67
N ALA A 25 57.01 -18.85 2.64
CA ALA A 25 55.59 -18.51 2.63
C ALA A 25 54.82 -18.97 3.88
N SER A 26 53.98 -18.08 4.40
CA SER A 26 52.78 -18.47 5.13
C SER A 26 51.61 -17.62 4.65
N GLN A 27 50.84 -18.25 3.76
CA GLN A 27 49.41 -18.09 3.56
C GLN A 27 48.91 -16.65 3.36
N ALA A 28 48.66 -16.35 2.08
CA ALA A 28 47.63 -15.41 1.69
C ALA A 28 46.38 -15.68 2.54
N GLU A 29 45.98 -14.68 3.29
CA GLU A 29 44.68 -14.61 3.94
C GLU A 29 43.65 -14.70 2.80
N VAL A 30 43.15 -15.91 2.56
CA VAL A 30 42.02 -16.15 1.67
C VAL A 30 40.87 -15.42 2.34
N LEU A 31 40.61 -14.20 1.88
CA LEU A 31 39.36 -13.51 2.16
C LEU A 31 38.25 -14.49 1.86
N THR A 32 37.60 -14.98 2.92
CA THR A 32 36.37 -15.77 2.79
C THR A 32 35.45 -14.97 1.88
N PRO A 33 35.00 -15.55 0.74
CA PRO A 33 34.08 -14.85 -0.13
C PRO A 33 32.89 -14.43 0.71
N LYS A 34 32.55 -13.12 0.70
CA LYS A 34 31.28 -12.62 1.22
C LYS A 34 30.22 -13.61 0.76
N THR A 35 29.56 -14.29 1.69
CA THR A 35 28.42 -15.15 1.38
C THR A 35 27.44 -14.26 0.63
N VAL A 36 27.36 -14.44 -0.69
CA VAL A 36 26.33 -13.81 -1.51
C VAL A 36 25.06 -14.49 -1.05
N VAL A 37 24.27 -13.78 -0.24
CA VAL A 37 22.93 -14.24 0.15
C VAL A 37 22.20 -14.51 -1.16
N ALA A 38 21.86 -15.77 -1.41
CA ALA A 38 21.16 -16.15 -2.63
C ALA A 38 19.83 -15.38 -2.66
N GLN A 39 19.62 -14.60 -3.73
CA GLN A 39 18.36 -13.91 -3.95
C GLN A 39 17.24 -14.94 -4.04
N GLU A 40 16.09 -14.64 -3.44
CA GLU A 40 14.92 -15.51 -3.51
C GLU A 40 14.39 -15.57 -4.95
N GLN A 41 13.68 -16.67 -5.26
CA GLN A 41 13.07 -16.83 -6.58
C GLN A 41 11.98 -15.79 -6.79
N PRO A 42 11.81 -15.26 -8.02
CA PRO A 42 10.70 -14.37 -8.33
C PRO A 42 9.37 -15.08 -8.10
N ILE A 43 8.42 -14.38 -7.49
CA ILE A 43 7.04 -14.83 -7.38
C ILE A 43 6.25 -14.19 -8.52
N GLU A 44 5.58 -15.01 -9.32
CA GLU A 44 4.64 -14.55 -10.36
C GLU A 44 3.45 -13.84 -9.73
N GLY A 45 3.00 -12.75 -10.33
CA GLY A 45 1.88 -11.96 -9.83
C GLY A 45 2.09 -10.46 -9.92
N THR A 46 1.24 -9.72 -9.24
CA THR A 46 1.28 -8.26 -9.19
C THR A 46 1.87 -7.81 -7.87
N TYR A 47 2.71 -6.78 -7.92
CA TYR A 47 3.28 -6.07 -6.80
C TYR A 47 2.83 -4.61 -6.84
N ALA A 48 2.75 -3.98 -5.67
CA ALA A 48 2.27 -2.62 -5.48
C ALA A 48 3.21 -1.83 -4.56
N ARG A 49 3.32 -0.52 -4.77
CA ARG A 49 3.97 0.35 -3.77
C ARG A 49 3.15 0.46 -2.50
N ALA A 50 3.84 0.59 -1.37
CA ALA A 50 3.18 0.83 -0.09
C ALA A 50 2.46 2.18 -0.12
N GLY A 51 1.23 2.25 0.40
CA GLY A 51 0.45 3.49 0.48
C GLY A 51 -0.11 3.98 -0.86
N GLU A 52 -0.15 3.14 -1.89
CA GLU A 52 -0.77 3.48 -3.17
C GLU A 52 -2.24 3.93 -3.01
N ASN A 53 -2.64 4.89 -3.84
CA ASN A 53 -3.99 5.41 -3.92
C ASN A 53 -4.26 5.93 -5.35
N GLN A 54 -5.45 6.45 -5.63
CA GLN A 54 -5.82 6.88 -6.98
C GLN A 54 -4.90 7.98 -7.56
N LEU A 55 -4.24 8.78 -6.71
CA LEU A 55 -3.33 9.84 -7.14
C LEU A 55 -1.90 9.36 -7.42
N TRP A 56 -1.57 8.21 -6.85
CA TRP A 56 -0.24 7.62 -6.94
C TRP A 56 -0.33 6.10 -6.94
N LEU A 57 -0.22 5.52 -8.13
CA LEU A 57 -0.24 4.09 -8.35
C LEU A 57 1.14 3.65 -8.81
N GLY A 58 1.68 2.61 -8.20
CA GLY A 58 2.91 1.98 -8.66
C GLY A 58 2.73 0.48 -8.69
N ARG A 59 2.61 -0.09 -9.88
CA ARG A 59 2.41 -1.52 -10.10
C ARG A 59 3.59 -2.12 -10.82
N ALA A 60 3.95 -3.32 -10.42
CA ALA A 60 4.88 -4.18 -11.14
C ALA A 60 4.23 -5.55 -11.32
N GLU A 61 4.26 -6.10 -12.53
CA GLU A 61 3.72 -7.42 -12.85
C GLU A 61 4.85 -8.33 -13.30
N ILE A 62 4.87 -9.54 -12.74
CA ILE A 62 5.81 -10.58 -13.11
C ILE A 62 5.02 -11.75 -13.67
N SER A 63 5.37 -12.12 -14.89
CA SER A 63 4.86 -13.32 -15.55
C SER A 63 6.00 -14.20 -16.02
N LYS A 64 5.79 -15.51 -16.00
CA LYS A 64 6.77 -16.46 -16.52
C LYS A 64 6.63 -16.61 -18.04
N ARG A 65 7.77 -16.63 -18.72
CA ARG A 65 7.91 -16.96 -20.14
C ARG A 65 8.57 -18.34 -20.27
N ASP A 66 8.71 -18.81 -21.51
CA ASP A 66 9.37 -20.07 -21.80
C ASP A 66 10.88 -20.03 -21.47
N ASN A 67 11.48 -21.20 -21.31
CA ASN A 67 12.93 -21.38 -21.15
C ASN A 67 13.56 -20.70 -19.91
N GLY A 68 12.77 -20.52 -18.84
CA GLY A 68 13.26 -19.94 -17.58
C GLY A 68 13.47 -18.42 -17.65
N ILE A 69 12.87 -17.78 -18.65
CA ILE A 69 12.77 -16.33 -18.77
C ILE A 69 11.52 -15.86 -18.03
N TYR A 70 11.61 -14.70 -17.38
CA TYR A 70 10.49 -14.00 -16.77
C TYR A 70 10.34 -12.65 -17.45
N HIS A 71 9.14 -12.12 -17.42
CA HIS A 71 8.80 -10.81 -17.93
C HIS A 71 8.38 -9.91 -16.76
N LEU A 72 8.97 -8.72 -16.70
CA LEU A 72 8.68 -7.69 -15.71
C LEU A 72 8.10 -6.46 -16.42
N GLU A 73 6.87 -6.11 -16.08
CA GLU A 73 6.23 -4.87 -16.52
C GLU A 73 6.02 -3.97 -15.30
N VAL A 74 6.42 -2.71 -15.37
CA VAL A 74 6.28 -1.74 -14.28
C VAL A 74 5.61 -0.50 -14.82
N ASN A 75 4.58 -0.05 -14.11
CA ASN A 75 3.85 1.16 -14.43
C ASN A 75 3.67 1.99 -13.17
N VAL A 76 4.09 3.25 -13.21
CA VAL A 76 3.92 4.20 -12.11
C VAL A 76 3.23 5.44 -12.64
N THR A 77 2.17 5.85 -11.98
CA THR A 77 1.47 7.11 -12.23
C THR A 77 1.51 7.98 -10.99
N SER A 78 1.70 9.28 -11.18
CA SER A 78 1.71 10.26 -10.09
C SER A 78 1.00 11.53 -10.51
N GLY A 79 0.37 12.19 -9.53
CA GLY A 79 -0.26 13.49 -9.68
C GLY A 79 -1.32 13.47 -10.78
N PHE A 80 -2.34 12.62 -10.64
CA PHE A 80 -3.45 12.50 -11.60
C PHE A 80 -3.01 11.95 -12.97
N ALA A 81 -2.04 11.03 -12.98
CA ALA A 81 -1.42 10.50 -14.20
C ALA A 81 -0.79 11.58 -15.12
N HIS A 82 -0.56 12.80 -14.61
CA HIS A 82 0.23 13.83 -15.30
C HIS A 82 1.69 13.40 -15.46
N HIS A 83 2.15 12.50 -14.59
CA HIS A 83 3.44 11.86 -14.69
C HIS A 83 3.25 10.36 -14.79
N ILE A 84 3.89 9.77 -15.78
CA ILE A 84 3.89 8.34 -16.05
C ILE A 84 5.36 7.92 -16.14
N GLY A 85 5.67 6.78 -15.55
CA GLY A 85 6.90 6.06 -15.81
C GLY A 85 6.62 4.59 -16.01
N SER A 86 7.40 3.99 -16.89
CA SER A 86 7.20 2.62 -17.31
C SER A 86 8.54 1.93 -17.53
N MET A 87 8.60 0.65 -17.21
CA MET A 87 9.74 -0.22 -17.50
C MET A 87 9.21 -1.58 -17.91
N GLU A 88 9.66 -2.10 -19.03
CA GLU A 88 9.26 -3.43 -19.52
C GLU A 88 10.51 -4.21 -19.92
N ALA A 89 10.82 -5.28 -19.19
CA ALA A 89 12.06 -6.02 -19.35
C ALA A 89 11.85 -7.53 -19.23
N ASP A 90 12.55 -8.29 -20.07
CA ASP A 90 12.71 -9.73 -19.85
C ASP A 90 13.95 -9.98 -18.98
N PHE A 91 13.89 -10.99 -18.12
CA PHE A 91 14.98 -11.31 -17.21
C PHE A 91 15.15 -12.80 -16.96
N THR A 92 16.35 -13.17 -16.53
CA THR A 92 16.67 -14.52 -16.06
C THR A 92 17.25 -14.45 -14.66
N VAL A 93 17.14 -15.56 -13.91
CA VAL A 93 17.77 -15.69 -12.60
C VAL A 93 18.93 -16.67 -12.72
N THR A 94 20.16 -16.15 -12.73
CA THR A 94 21.38 -16.95 -12.85
C THR A 94 22.22 -16.80 -11.58
N SER A 95 22.57 -17.93 -10.94
CA SER A 95 23.39 -17.94 -9.71
C SER A 95 22.84 -17.05 -8.58
N GLY A 96 21.51 -16.99 -8.46
CA GLY A 96 20.84 -16.18 -7.44
C GLY A 96 20.96 -14.67 -7.68
N LYS A 97 21.08 -14.24 -8.94
CA LYS A 97 21.02 -12.82 -9.35
C LYS A 97 20.09 -12.68 -10.53
N VAL A 98 19.30 -11.61 -10.53
CA VAL A 98 18.52 -11.21 -11.71
C VAL A 98 19.45 -10.57 -12.73
N LYS A 99 19.34 -11.03 -13.97
CA LYS A 99 19.96 -10.42 -15.14
C LYS A 99 18.86 -10.02 -16.11
N LEU A 100 18.69 -8.71 -16.30
CA LEU A 100 17.84 -8.16 -17.36
C LEU A 100 18.47 -8.45 -18.72
N LEU A 101 17.63 -8.73 -19.73
CA LEU A 101 18.06 -9.13 -21.07
C LEU A 101 18.08 -7.96 -22.06
N ASN A 102 17.41 -6.85 -21.74
CA ASN A 102 17.37 -5.65 -22.58
C ASN A 102 18.52 -4.70 -22.23
N GLU A 103 19.33 -4.31 -23.22
CA GLU A 103 20.50 -3.43 -23.06
C GLU A 103 20.16 -2.05 -22.46
N GLU A 104 18.93 -1.55 -22.68
CA GLU A 104 18.44 -0.29 -22.11
C GLU A 104 18.50 -0.27 -20.58
N TYR A 105 18.40 -1.45 -19.94
CA TYR A 105 18.36 -1.60 -18.49
C TYR A 105 19.64 -2.19 -17.90
N ASP A 106 20.78 -2.08 -18.60
CA ASP A 106 22.08 -2.60 -18.12
C ASP A 106 22.50 -2.04 -16.75
N ASP A 107 22.07 -0.80 -16.44
CA ASP A 107 22.35 -0.12 -15.16
C ASP A 107 21.24 -0.34 -14.11
N VAL A 108 20.20 -1.12 -14.43
CA VAL A 108 19.07 -1.40 -13.53
C VAL A 108 19.32 -2.68 -12.75
N SER A 109 19.13 -2.58 -11.44
CA SER A 109 19.16 -3.71 -10.52
C SER A 109 17.75 -4.09 -10.10
N VAL A 110 17.47 -5.39 -10.11
CA VAL A 110 16.19 -5.97 -9.69
C VAL A 110 16.45 -7.00 -8.61
N THR A 111 15.94 -6.75 -7.41
CA THR A 111 16.14 -7.62 -6.24
C THR A 111 14.82 -8.17 -5.71
N PHE A 112 14.80 -9.46 -5.39
CA PHE A 112 13.67 -10.17 -4.80
C PHE A 112 14.02 -10.56 -3.37
N ALA A 113 13.12 -10.29 -2.45
CA ALA A 113 13.25 -10.67 -1.06
C ALA A 113 11.86 -10.92 -0.46
N GLU A 114 11.50 -12.19 -0.27
CA GLU A 114 10.23 -12.64 0.29
C GLU A 114 9.04 -12.12 -0.50
N ASN A 115 8.33 -11.13 0.04
CA ASN A 115 7.20 -10.49 -0.63
C ASN A 115 7.58 -9.20 -1.38
N ARG A 116 8.88 -8.90 -1.52
CA ARG A 116 9.34 -7.63 -2.08
C ARG A 116 10.05 -7.78 -3.40
N LEU A 117 9.80 -6.81 -4.27
CA LEU A 117 10.53 -6.48 -5.47
C LEU A 117 11.14 -5.09 -5.27
N VAL A 118 12.46 -4.98 -5.42
CA VAL A 118 13.18 -3.70 -5.40
C VAL A 118 13.78 -3.46 -6.78
N ILE A 119 13.47 -2.30 -7.35
CA ILE A 119 14.03 -1.82 -8.61
C ILE A 119 14.85 -0.58 -8.29
N ASP A 120 16.13 -0.60 -8.65
CA ASP A 120 17.03 0.51 -8.38
C ASP A 120 17.99 0.76 -9.55
N TYR A 121 18.32 2.02 -9.78
CA TYR A 121 19.23 2.48 -10.84
C TYR A 121 19.78 3.87 -10.51
N PRO A 122 20.94 4.25 -11.09
CA PRO A 122 21.56 5.55 -10.84
C PRO A 122 20.65 6.73 -11.19
N ASP A 123 20.76 7.83 -10.44
CA ASP A 123 19.99 9.07 -10.67
C ASP A 123 20.20 9.69 -12.07
N SER A 124 21.26 9.29 -12.77
CA SER A 124 21.52 9.72 -14.16
C SER A 124 20.60 9.05 -15.19
N LYS A 125 19.80 8.05 -14.80
CA LYS A 125 18.82 7.35 -15.64
C LYS A 125 17.42 7.74 -15.19
N LEU A 126 16.54 7.94 -16.16
CA LEU A 126 15.14 8.30 -15.93
C LEU A 126 14.28 7.44 -16.85
N PHE A 127 13.28 6.78 -16.26
CA PHE A 127 12.29 5.98 -16.97
C PHE A 127 10.86 6.49 -16.70
N GLY A 128 10.71 7.64 -16.04
CA GLY A 128 9.42 8.25 -15.77
C GLY A 128 9.45 9.77 -15.61
N GLY A 129 8.26 10.32 -15.39
CA GLY A 129 8.09 11.72 -15.00
C GLY A 129 8.41 11.97 -13.52
N HIS A 130 8.32 13.23 -13.11
CA HIS A 130 8.48 13.62 -11.72
C HIS A 130 7.57 12.80 -10.79
N ASN A 131 8.13 12.18 -9.74
CA ASN A 131 7.43 11.28 -8.81
C ASN A 131 6.78 10.03 -9.42
N ALA A 132 7.02 9.74 -10.71
CA ALA A 132 6.52 8.59 -11.43
C ALA A 132 7.63 7.65 -11.92
N GLU A 133 8.85 7.77 -11.38
CA GLU A 133 9.94 6.85 -11.71
C GLU A 133 9.62 5.41 -11.27
N PRO A 134 9.83 4.39 -12.13
CA PRO A 134 9.74 2.96 -11.78
C PRO A 134 10.64 2.52 -10.62
N ARG A 135 11.73 3.23 -10.34
CA ARG A 135 12.60 2.98 -9.18
C ARG A 135 11.83 2.98 -7.86
N GLY A 136 11.95 1.90 -7.09
CA GLY A 136 11.39 1.81 -5.75
C GLY A 136 11.20 0.38 -5.24
N THR A 137 10.53 0.28 -4.10
CA THR A 137 10.13 -1.00 -3.50
C THR A 137 8.65 -1.26 -3.73
N TYR A 138 8.36 -2.47 -4.19
CA TYR A 138 7.05 -2.99 -4.45
C TYR A 138 6.83 -4.25 -3.60
N TYR A 139 5.62 -4.41 -3.09
CA TYR A 139 5.22 -5.50 -2.21
C TYR A 139 4.18 -6.36 -2.92
N LEU A 140 4.25 -7.67 -2.72
CA LEU A 140 3.36 -8.63 -3.36
C LEU A 140 1.91 -8.27 -3.02
N PHE A 141 1.16 -7.92 -4.06
CA PHE A 141 -0.22 -7.49 -3.97
C PHE A 141 -1.17 -8.65 -4.23
N LYS A 142 -0.89 -9.48 -5.23
CA LYS A 142 -1.62 -10.72 -5.47
C LYS A 142 -0.78 -11.67 -6.32
N SER A 143 -1.05 -12.97 -6.20
CA SER A 143 -0.42 -14.02 -6.98
C SER A 143 -1.46 -15.07 -7.36
N PRO A 144 -1.38 -15.70 -8.55
CA PRO A 144 -2.29 -16.77 -8.96
C PRO A 144 -2.03 -18.09 -8.23
N ILE A 145 -0.97 -18.17 -7.42
CA ILE A 145 -0.62 -19.29 -6.56
C ILE A 145 -0.37 -18.78 -5.13
N ASP A 146 -0.27 -19.71 -4.16
CA ASP A 146 0.10 -19.42 -2.78
C ASP A 146 1.60 -19.66 -2.54
N PRO A 147 2.50 -18.70 -2.86
CA PRO A 147 3.91 -18.80 -2.48
C PRO A 147 4.05 -18.85 -0.95
N PRO A 148 5.21 -19.30 -0.42
CA PRO A 148 5.38 -19.50 1.03
C PRO A 148 5.01 -18.32 1.92
N PHE A 149 5.25 -17.08 1.48
CA PHE A 149 4.82 -15.87 2.20
C PHE A 149 3.29 -15.77 2.29
N LEU A 150 2.57 -15.94 1.16
CA LEU A 150 1.11 -15.87 1.12
C LEU A 150 0.46 -17.03 1.85
N ALA A 151 0.98 -18.24 1.71
CA ALA A 151 0.48 -19.40 2.45
C ALA A 151 0.48 -19.13 3.97
N LYS A 152 1.60 -18.63 4.52
CA LYS A 152 1.71 -18.28 5.94
C LYS A 152 0.79 -17.12 6.33
N LEU A 153 0.70 -16.07 5.51
CA LEU A 153 -0.19 -14.94 5.75
C LEU A 153 -1.66 -15.40 5.81
N TYR A 154 -2.09 -16.17 4.82
CA TYR A 154 -3.45 -16.67 4.70
C TYR A 154 -3.80 -17.66 5.81
N ASP A 155 -2.86 -18.51 6.22
CA ASP A 155 -3.05 -19.40 7.35
C ASP A 155 -3.16 -18.64 8.68
N ALA A 156 -2.33 -17.61 8.88
CA ALA A 156 -2.42 -16.74 10.06
C ALA A 156 -3.77 -16.00 10.12
N ALA A 157 -4.21 -15.44 8.99
CA ALA A 157 -5.51 -14.77 8.80
C ALA A 157 -6.70 -15.75 8.75
N LYS A 158 -6.44 -17.06 8.78
CA LYS A 158 -7.44 -18.13 8.62
C LYS A 158 -8.35 -17.93 7.40
N LEU A 159 -7.75 -17.47 6.30
CA LEU A 159 -8.47 -17.19 5.07
C LEU A 159 -8.96 -18.49 4.44
N GLU A 160 -10.23 -18.53 4.07
CA GLU A 160 -10.83 -19.70 3.41
C GLU A 160 -10.14 -19.98 2.07
N PRO A 161 -9.97 -21.26 1.67
CA PRO A 161 -9.34 -21.62 0.40
C PRO A 161 -10.01 -20.98 -0.83
N SER A 162 -11.32 -20.73 -0.78
CA SER A 162 -12.11 -20.08 -1.84
C SER A 162 -11.66 -18.64 -2.16
N TYR A 163 -10.92 -17.99 -1.26
CA TYR A 163 -10.45 -16.62 -1.40
C TYR A 163 -8.94 -16.51 -1.65
N ARG A 164 -8.22 -17.64 -1.73
CA ARG A 164 -6.77 -17.70 -2.00
C ARG A 164 -6.48 -17.63 -3.51
N GLU A 165 -5.23 -17.83 -3.92
CA GLU A 165 -4.88 -18.02 -5.35
C GLU A 165 -5.39 -16.90 -6.29
N GLY A 166 -5.23 -15.64 -5.88
CA GLY A 166 -5.54 -14.47 -6.71
C GLY A 166 -6.94 -13.87 -6.50
N PHE A 167 -7.72 -14.41 -5.56
CA PHE A 167 -9.00 -13.83 -5.12
C PHE A 167 -8.88 -12.90 -3.89
N THR A 168 -7.66 -12.63 -3.44
CA THR A 168 -7.38 -11.66 -2.37
C THR A 168 -6.31 -10.68 -2.80
N ASP A 169 -6.64 -9.39 -2.70
CA ASP A 169 -5.69 -8.30 -2.86
C ASP A 169 -5.04 -8.00 -1.50
N ILE A 170 -3.72 -7.82 -1.50
CA ILE A 170 -2.90 -7.59 -0.30
C ILE A 170 -2.27 -6.21 -0.43
N ARG A 171 -2.93 -5.23 0.17
CA ARG A 171 -2.46 -3.85 0.13
C ARG A 171 -1.50 -3.62 1.27
N THR A 172 -0.27 -3.26 0.93
CA THR A 172 0.66 -2.72 1.93
C THR A 172 0.29 -1.26 2.16
N VAL A 173 -0.47 -0.99 3.23
CA VAL A 173 -0.92 0.36 3.59
C VAL A 173 0.25 1.22 4.04
N ASN A 174 1.18 0.63 4.80
CA ASN A 174 2.42 1.26 5.22
C ASN A 174 3.52 0.19 5.34
N ALA A 175 4.76 0.58 5.08
CA ALA A 175 5.94 -0.23 5.35
C ALA A 175 7.03 0.67 5.95
N ASP A 176 7.29 0.51 7.26
CA ASP A 176 8.26 1.32 7.99
C ASP A 176 8.98 0.49 9.06
N GLN A 177 10.27 0.74 9.25
CA GLN A 177 11.11 0.10 10.28
C GLN A 177 11.00 -1.44 10.34
N GLY A 178 10.88 -2.10 9.19
CA GLY A 178 10.73 -3.56 9.13
C GLY A 178 9.35 -4.08 9.54
N LYS A 179 8.33 -3.22 9.63
CA LYS A 179 6.94 -3.61 9.82
C LYS A 179 6.09 -3.20 8.62
N GLN A 180 5.22 -4.10 8.18
CA GLN A 180 4.27 -3.85 7.10
C GLN A 180 2.85 -3.94 7.64
N LEU A 181 2.06 -2.88 7.43
CA LEU A 181 0.62 -2.88 7.70
C LEU A 181 -0.09 -3.34 6.42
N LEU A 182 -0.69 -4.53 6.47
CA LEU A 182 -1.33 -5.19 5.35
C LEU A 182 -2.86 -5.14 5.52
N LEU A 183 -3.54 -4.75 4.45
CA LEU A 183 -5.00 -4.87 4.31
C LEU A 183 -5.28 -5.95 3.25
N LEU A 184 -5.90 -7.04 3.69
CA LEU A 184 -6.31 -8.17 2.85
C LEU A 184 -7.77 -7.94 2.46
N GLN A 185 -8.04 -7.77 1.17
CA GLN A 185 -9.39 -7.62 0.63
C GLN A 185 -9.72 -8.86 -0.21
N SER A 186 -10.59 -9.71 0.31
CA SER A 186 -10.99 -10.94 -0.34
C SER A 186 -12.27 -10.74 -1.13
N TYR A 187 -12.32 -11.28 -2.34
CA TYR A 187 -13.41 -11.10 -3.28
C TYR A 187 -14.19 -12.40 -3.48
N SER A 188 -15.49 -12.27 -3.76
CA SER A 188 -16.30 -13.42 -4.12
C SER A 188 -15.81 -14.04 -5.43
N ALA A 189 -15.60 -15.37 -5.44
CA ALA A 189 -15.29 -16.12 -6.64
C ALA A 189 -16.41 -16.03 -7.71
N ILE A 190 -17.65 -15.77 -7.29
CA ILE A 190 -18.82 -15.61 -8.16
C ILE A 190 -18.95 -14.16 -8.65
N HIS A 191 -18.78 -13.19 -7.75
CA HIS A 191 -18.87 -11.76 -8.04
C HIS A 191 -17.57 -11.06 -7.66
N ARG A 192 -16.60 -11.07 -8.58
CA ARG A 192 -15.25 -10.56 -8.35
C ARG A 192 -15.16 -9.06 -8.00
N SER A 193 -16.25 -8.32 -8.14
CA SER A 193 -16.36 -6.92 -7.70
C SER A 193 -16.73 -6.77 -6.23
N ASN A 194 -17.24 -7.83 -5.59
CA ASN A 194 -17.78 -7.76 -4.24
C ASN A 194 -16.72 -8.24 -3.25
N VAL A 195 -16.25 -7.32 -2.41
CA VAL A 195 -15.43 -7.65 -1.26
C VAL A 195 -16.30 -8.38 -0.24
N VAL A 196 -15.86 -9.55 0.20
CA VAL A 196 -16.59 -10.41 1.15
C VAL A 196 -15.94 -10.47 2.53
N SER A 197 -14.64 -10.16 2.61
CA SER A 197 -13.90 -10.06 3.87
C SER A 197 -12.77 -9.06 3.71
N GLU A 198 -12.57 -8.24 4.73
CA GLU A 198 -11.46 -7.29 4.82
C GLU A 198 -10.72 -7.50 6.13
N GLN A 199 -9.45 -7.89 6.09
CA GLN A 199 -8.68 -8.14 7.30
C GLN A 199 -7.44 -7.27 7.37
N VAL A 200 -7.10 -6.82 8.58
CA VAL A 200 -5.88 -6.07 8.85
C VAL A 200 -4.86 -6.95 9.56
N VAL A 201 -3.65 -7.00 9.03
CA VAL A 201 -2.53 -7.78 9.55
C VAL A 201 -1.29 -6.90 9.64
N VAL A 202 -0.54 -7.01 10.74
CA VAL A 202 0.79 -6.41 10.86
C VAL A 202 1.83 -7.51 10.69
N TYR A 203 2.64 -7.40 9.64
CA TYR A 203 3.75 -8.30 9.39
C TYR A 203 5.05 -7.69 9.94
N ASP A 204 5.76 -8.43 10.79
CA ASP A 204 7.07 -8.04 11.32
C ASP A 204 8.17 -8.80 10.56
N GLU A 205 9.00 -8.07 9.80
CA GLU A 205 10.04 -8.64 8.96
C GLU A 205 11.19 -9.27 9.77
N HIS A 206 11.38 -8.86 11.03
CA HIS A 206 12.46 -9.38 11.87
C HIS A 206 12.08 -10.72 12.49
N SER A 207 10.89 -10.83 13.07
CA SER A 207 10.40 -12.08 13.65
C SER A 207 9.75 -13.01 12.62
N LYS A 208 9.42 -12.49 11.42
CA LYS A 208 8.65 -13.20 10.39
C LYS A 208 7.26 -13.60 10.85
N GLU A 209 6.69 -12.83 11.77
CA GLU A 209 5.38 -13.09 12.38
C GLU A 209 4.28 -12.24 11.75
N PHE A 210 3.10 -12.85 11.58
CA PHE A 210 1.88 -12.18 11.15
C PHE A 210 0.97 -11.97 12.36
N ASN A 211 0.81 -10.70 12.76
CA ASN A 211 -0.07 -10.30 13.83
C ASN A 211 -1.43 -9.89 13.27
N VAL A 212 -2.42 -10.78 13.33
CA VAL A 212 -3.78 -10.48 12.87
C VAL A 212 -4.45 -9.50 13.84
N ILE A 213 -4.79 -8.31 13.32
CA ILE A 213 -5.43 -7.24 14.08
C ILE A 213 -6.94 -7.44 14.11
N GLY A 214 -7.53 -7.91 13.01
CA GLY A 214 -8.93 -8.31 12.94
C GLY A 214 -9.57 -7.99 11.60
N GLU A 215 -10.83 -8.38 11.49
CA GLU A 215 -11.70 -8.10 10.34
C GLU A 215 -12.34 -6.72 10.48
N ILE A 216 -12.41 -5.99 9.36
CA ILE A 216 -13.11 -4.72 9.22
C ILE A 216 -14.56 -5.01 8.85
N ASP A 217 -15.43 -4.88 9.85
CA ASP A 217 -16.87 -4.91 9.70
C ASP A 217 -17.51 -3.86 10.62
N THR A 218 -18.81 -3.63 10.48
CA THR A 218 -19.57 -2.65 11.27
C THR A 218 -19.41 -2.82 12.79
N VAL A 219 -19.16 -4.04 13.27
CA VAL A 219 -19.08 -4.36 14.71
C VAL A 219 -17.64 -4.29 15.24
N ASN A 220 -16.65 -4.61 14.41
CA ASN A 220 -15.26 -4.80 14.82
C ASN A 220 -14.34 -3.64 14.41
N ARG A 221 -14.76 -2.74 13.51
CA ARG A 221 -13.94 -1.63 13.00
C ARG A 221 -13.28 -0.82 14.12
N ARG A 222 -14.03 -0.41 15.15
CA ARG A 222 -13.50 0.32 16.30
C ARG A 222 -12.41 -0.46 17.04
N LYS A 223 -12.64 -1.76 17.32
CA LYS A 223 -11.65 -2.60 18.02
C LYS A 223 -10.38 -2.73 17.20
N VAL A 224 -10.48 -2.87 15.88
CA VAL A 224 -9.33 -2.90 14.98
C VAL A 224 -8.59 -1.56 15.03
N ALA A 225 -9.30 -0.44 14.95
CA ALA A 225 -8.72 0.89 15.05
C ALA A 225 -7.96 1.11 16.39
N ASP A 226 -8.57 0.74 17.51
CA ASP A 226 -7.97 0.86 18.84
C ASP A 226 -6.72 -0.03 18.99
N ARG A 227 -6.75 -1.25 18.43
CA ARG A 227 -5.56 -2.11 18.37
C ARG A 227 -4.46 -1.47 17.54
N LEU A 228 -4.75 -0.94 16.36
CA LEU A 228 -3.74 -0.26 15.53
C LEU A 228 -3.13 0.97 16.24
N LYS A 229 -3.94 1.77 16.93
CA LYS A 229 -3.45 2.87 17.78
C LYS A 229 -2.54 2.36 18.88
N GLY A 230 -2.88 1.24 19.52
CA GLY A 230 -2.03 0.57 20.52
C GLY A 230 -0.68 0.08 19.98
N PHE A 231 -0.57 -0.16 18.67
CA PHE A 231 0.69 -0.45 17.97
C PHE A 231 1.49 0.81 17.59
N GLY A 232 0.96 2.01 17.89
CA GLY A 232 1.62 3.29 17.64
C GLY A 232 1.39 3.87 16.24
N TYR A 233 0.44 3.33 15.46
CA TYR A 233 0.09 3.92 14.16
C TYR A 233 -0.64 5.26 14.35
N SER A 234 -0.35 6.22 13.46
CA SER A 234 -1.01 7.54 13.46
C SER A 234 -2.48 7.42 13.08
N GLU A 235 -3.29 8.40 13.51
CA GLU A 235 -4.74 8.42 13.21
C GLU A 235 -5.04 8.33 11.72
N ASN A 236 -4.25 9.01 10.88
CA ASN A 236 -4.42 8.95 9.42
C ASN A 236 -4.17 7.54 8.86
N LEU A 237 -3.15 6.84 9.35
CA LEU A 237 -2.87 5.47 8.91
C LEU A 237 -3.93 4.49 9.42
N VAL A 238 -4.40 4.69 10.66
CA VAL A 238 -5.50 3.91 11.23
C VAL A 238 -6.76 4.08 10.39
N TYR A 239 -7.13 5.33 10.06
CA TYR A 239 -8.28 5.63 9.22
C TYR A 239 -8.13 5.01 7.83
N LEU A 240 -6.99 5.19 7.16
CA LEU A 240 -6.74 4.59 5.86
C LEU A 240 -6.88 3.05 5.87
N ALA A 241 -6.44 2.38 6.94
CA ALA A 241 -6.51 0.94 7.07
C ALA A 241 -7.93 0.42 7.39
N THR A 242 -8.78 1.22 8.02
CA THR A 242 -10.13 0.80 8.47
C THR A 242 -11.29 1.37 7.65
N ARG A 243 -11.02 2.41 6.85
CA ARG A 243 -11.99 3.20 6.04
C ARG A 243 -11.44 3.47 4.65
N LYS A 244 -10.80 2.48 4.04
CA LYS A 244 -10.06 2.65 2.78
C LYS A 244 -10.96 3.17 1.65
N VAL A 245 -12.15 2.60 1.50
CA VAL A 245 -13.07 2.94 0.41
C VAL A 245 -13.52 4.40 0.53
N GLU A 246 -13.86 4.85 1.72
CA GLU A 246 -14.23 6.24 1.99
C GLU A 246 -13.04 7.18 1.77
N PHE A 247 -11.84 6.79 2.22
CA PHE A 247 -10.61 7.53 1.94
C PHE A 247 -10.36 7.68 0.43
N GLU A 248 -10.51 6.61 -0.35
CA GLU A 248 -10.32 6.65 -1.81
C GLU A 248 -11.36 7.56 -2.49
N ARG A 249 -12.62 7.52 -2.07
CA ARG A 249 -13.66 8.43 -2.59
C ARG A 249 -13.40 9.88 -2.22
N TYR A 250 -12.84 10.14 -1.04
CA TYR A 250 -12.38 11.49 -0.69
C TYR A 250 -11.26 11.95 -1.62
N GLN A 251 -10.24 11.12 -1.87
CA GLN A 251 -9.19 11.44 -2.85
C GLN A 251 -9.77 11.68 -4.26
N GLU A 252 -10.71 10.85 -4.71
CA GLU A 252 -11.43 11.03 -5.98
C GLU A 252 -12.19 12.37 -6.04
N THR A 253 -12.78 12.78 -4.92
CA THR A 253 -13.53 14.04 -4.81
C THR A 253 -12.58 15.24 -4.91
N MET A 254 -11.47 15.21 -4.17
CA MET A 254 -10.45 16.25 -4.23
C MET A 254 -9.79 16.33 -5.62
N MET A 255 -9.64 15.21 -6.30
CA MET A 255 -9.22 15.14 -7.71
C MET A 255 -10.18 15.91 -8.63
N LYS A 256 -11.48 15.56 -8.59
CA LYS A 256 -12.49 16.24 -9.42
C LYS A 256 -12.54 17.75 -9.15
N ARG A 257 -12.32 18.17 -7.91
CA ARG A 257 -12.24 19.60 -7.54
C ARG A 257 -11.03 20.28 -8.16
N PHE A 258 -9.87 19.65 -8.07
CA PHE A 258 -8.63 20.18 -8.65
C PHE A 258 -8.75 20.32 -10.18
N ASP A 259 -9.27 19.31 -10.86
CA ASP A 259 -9.42 19.35 -12.33
C ASP A 259 -10.39 20.45 -12.80
N ASN A 260 -11.44 20.72 -12.01
CA ASN A 260 -12.46 21.71 -12.35
C ASN A 260 -12.08 23.15 -11.95
N ALA A 261 -11.38 23.34 -10.83
CA ALA A 261 -11.20 24.66 -10.20
C ALA A 261 -9.78 24.91 -9.66
N GLY A 262 -8.81 24.04 -9.93
CA GLY A 262 -7.44 24.14 -9.43
C GLY A 262 -7.35 24.17 -7.91
N ASN A 263 -6.32 24.86 -7.37
CA ASN A 263 -6.09 24.94 -5.93
C ASN A 263 -7.27 25.55 -5.14
N SER A 264 -8.01 26.50 -5.72
CA SER A 264 -9.21 27.06 -5.07
C SER A 264 -10.30 26.02 -4.82
N GLY A 265 -10.36 24.95 -5.62
CA GLY A 265 -11.27 23.84 -5.39
C GLY A 265 -10.88 22.97 -4.18
N LEU A 266 -9.59 22.96 -3.80
CA LEU A 266 -9.09 22.14 -2.70
C LEU A 266 -9.33 22.77 -1.31
N GLU A 267 -9.49 24.09 -1.25
CA GLU A 267 -9.63 24.84 0.03
C GLU A 267 -11.07 24.92 0.53
N ALA A 268 -12.06 24.65 -0.31
CA ALA A 268 -13.47 24.73 0.06
C ALA A 268 -13.89 23.54 0.94
N PRO A 269 -14.76 23.72 1.95
CA PRO A 269 -15.38 22.60 2.65
C PRO A 269 -16.17 21.69 1.69
N LEU A 270 -16.30 20.40 2.02
CA LEU A 270 -17.12 19.45 1.25
C LEU A 270 -18.58 19.91 1.17
N SER A 271 -19.19 19.87 0.00
CA SER A 271 -20.64 20.02 -0.15
C SER A 271 -21.38 18.78 0.35
N GLU A 272 -22.70 18.89 0.54
CA GLU A 272 -23.53 17.75 0.93
C GLU A 272 -23.46 16.60 -0.09
N GLN A 273 -23.43 16.91 -1.38
CA GLN A 273 -23.34 15.90 -2.44
C GLN A 273 -22.00 15.15 -2.42
N GLU A 274 -20.92 15.86 -2.12
CA GLU A 274 -19.58 15.28 -2.02
C GLU A 274 -19.44 14.43 -0.76
N ALA A 275 -19.93 14.91 0.37
CA ALA A 275 -19.98 14.12 1.60
C ALA A 275 -20.86 12.87 1.43
N PHE A 276 -22.01 13.01 0.77
CA PHE A 276 -22.88 11.89 0.44
C PHE A 276 -22.18 10.86 -0.46
N PHE A 277 -21.45 11.32 -1.48
CA PHE A 277 -20.64 10.45 -2.33
C PHE A 277 -19.54 9.74 -1.55
N ILE A 278 -18.80 10.44 -0.67
CA ILE A 278 -17.72 9.84 0.12
C ILE A 278 -18.26 8.71 1.00
N ALA A 279 -19.34 8.96 1.73
CA ALA A 279 -19.96 7.97 2.61
C ALA A 279 -20.59 6.79 1.83
N THR A 280 -21.38 7.07 0.79
CA THR A 280 -22.27 6.08 0.17
C THR A 280 -21.77 5.53 -1.18
N GLY A 281 -20.87 6.25 -1.86
CA GLY A 281 -20.44 5.98 -3.22
C GLY A 281 -21.42 6.46 -4.31
N ILE A 282 -22.50 7.17 -3.94
CA ILE A 282 -23.53 7.62 -4.88
C ILE A 282 -23.29 9.11 -5.19
N GLY A 283 -22.87 9.42 -6.42
CA GLY A 283 -22.50 10.76 -6.83
C GLY A 283 -23.68 11.66 -7.21
N GLY A 284 -23.48 12.97 -7.05
CA GLY A 284 -24.37 14.02 -7.61
C GLY A 284 -25.74 14.15 -6.95
N VAL A 285 -25.95 13.51 -5.79
CA VAL A 285 -27.22 13.51 -5.06
C VAL A 285 -26.95 13.66 -3.56
N THR A 286 -27.98 14.03 -2.80
CA THR A 286 -27.98 14.07 -1.33
C THR A 286 -28.87 13.00 -0.71
N GLY A 287 -29.43 12.11 -1.53
CA GLY A 287 -30.26 11.02 -1.06
C GLY A 287 -30.56 10.00 -2.15
N ARG A 288 -30.86 8.78 -1.72
CA ARG A 288 -31.28 7.65 -2.56
C ARG A 288 -32.26 6.78 -1.80
N ALA A 289 -33.27 6.30 -2.51
CA ALA A 289 -34.18 5.26 -2.04
C ALA A 289 -34.13 4.04 -2.96
N ASP A 290 -34.09 2.84 -2.39
CA ASP A 290 -34.28 1.56 -3.07
C ASP A 290 -35.61 0.96 -2.62
N ASN A 291 -36.63 1.09 -3.46
CA ASN A 291 -37.97 0.58 -3.16
C ASN A 291 -38.06 -0.90 -3.52
N ARG A 292 -38.17 -1.75 -2.50
CA ARG A 292 -38.35 -3.20 -2.62
C ARG A 292 -39.74 -3.66 -2.18
N ARG A 293 -40.70 -2.75 -2.14
CA ARG A 293 -42.10 -3.09 -1.89
C ARG A 293 -42.68 -3.83 -3.09
N ASN A 294 -43.63 -4.70 -2.81
CA ASN A 294 -44.39 -5.42 -3.82
C ASN A 294 -45.49 -4.52 -4.44
N GLU A 295 -46.28 -5.10 -5.34
CA GLU A 295 -47.39 -4.41 -6.03
C GLU A 295 -48.48 -3.90 -5.07
N ASP A 296 -48.62 -4.54 -3.90
CA ASP A 296 -49.54 -4.14 -2.82
C ASP A 296 -48.92 -3.07 -1.90
N ASN A 297 -47.76 -2.51 -2.25
CA ASN A 297 -47.00 -1.55 -1.46
C ASN A 297 -46.58 -2.09 -0.07
N ILE A 298 -46.42 -3.41 0.06
CA ILE A 298 -45.93 -4.10 1.26
C ILE A 298 -44.46 -4.45 1.09
N GLY A 299 -43.68 -4.29 2.16
CA GLY A 299 -42.23 -4.53 2.20
C GLY A 299 -41.45 -3.27 2.57
N SER A 300 -40.23 -3.18 2.06
CA SER A 300 -39.24 -2.23 2.56
C SER A 300 -38.80 -1.22 1.51
N ILE A 301 -38.62 0.02 1.94
CA ILE A 301 -37.86 1.03 1.20
C ILE A 301 -36.60 1.32 2.01
N PHE A 302 -35.43 1.06 1.42
CA PHE A 302 -34.15 1.41 2.03
C PHE A 302 -33.78 2.82 1.59
N ILE A 303 -33.55 3.71 2.55
CA ILE A 303 -33.33 5.13 2.32
C ILE A 303 -31.98 5.52 2.93
N GLN A 304 -31.20 6.27 2.15
CA GLN A 304 -29.98 6.93 2.59
C GLN A 304 -30.13 8.40 2.21
N GLU A 305 -30.09 9.33 3.15
CA GLU A 305 -30.24 10.76 2.85
C GLU A 305 -29.45 11.67 3.81
N VAL A 306 -29.08 12.85 3.33
CA VAL A 306 -28.54 13.91 4.18
C VAL A 306 -29.66 14.40 5.10
N SER A 307 -29.52 14.08 6.38
CA SER A 307 -30.49 14.40 7.44
C SER A 307 -30.26 15.79 8.05
N SER A 308 -29.00 16.20 8.14
CA SER A 308 -28.58 17.50 8.66
C SER A 308 -27.19 17.85 8.16
N SER A 309 -26.92 19.15 8.09
CA SER A 309 -25.60 19.65 7.78
C SER A 309 -25.36 21.00 8.43
N ASP A 310 -24.13 21.20 8.90
CA ASP A 310 -23.60 22.47 9.39
C ASP A 310 -22.22 22.74 8.72
N ASP A 311 -21.50 23.75 9.21
CA ASP A 311 -20.20 24.15 8.64
C ASP A 311 -19.09 23.11 8.89
N GLU A 312 -19.23 22.24 9.88
CA GLU A 312 -18.22 21.26 10.29
C GLU A 312 -18.48 19.89 9.66
N LYS A 313 -19.74 19.46 9.57
CA LYS A 313 -20.09 18.11 9.14
C LYS A 313 -21.38 18.00 8.33
N VAL A 314 -21.49 16.87 7.65
CA VAL A 314 -22.71 16.39 6.99
C VAL A 314 -23.11 15.08 7.66
N THR A 315 -24.37 14.96 8.07
CA THR A 315 -24.91 13.75 8.69
C THR A 315 -25.87 13.05 7.75
N ILE A 316 -25.57 11.78 7.45
CA ILE A 316 -26.35 10.93 6.56
C ILE A 316 -27.07 9.88 7.41
N HIS A 317 -28.38 9.74 7.19
CA HIS A 317 -29.21 8.75 7.86
C HIS A 317 -29.50 7.61 6.91
N GLU A 318 -29.13 6.39 7.33
CA GLU A 318 -29.53 5.17 6.64
C GLU A 318 -30.65 4.51 7.44
N TYR A 319 -31.81 4.32 6.83
CA TYR A 319 -32.96 3.72 7.49
C TYR A 319 -33.85 2.96 6.52
N GLU A 320 -34.69 2.10 7.09
CA GLU A 320 -35.66 1.28 6.37
C GLU A 320 -37.06 1.74 6.74
N ALA A 321 -37.87 2.09 5.73
CA ALA A 321 -39.31 2.33 5.88
C ALA A 321 -40.07 1.04 5.56
N VAL A 322 -40.48 0.32 6.61
CA VAL A 322 -41.14 -0.98 6.54
C VAL A 322 -42.65 -0.77 6.55
N ARG A 323 -43.36 -1.40 5.62
CA ARG A 323 -44.83 -1.50 5.64
C ARG A 323 -45.26 -2.95 5.60
N ASN A 324 -46.01 -3.40 6.61
CA ASN A 324 -46.57 -4.76 6.70
C ASN A 324 -48.07 -4.83 6.40
N GLY A 325 -48.74 -3.69 6.36
CA GLY A 325 -50.16 -3.56 6.05
C GLY A 325 -50.55 -2.09 5.92
N ASP A 326 -51.82 -1.82 5.61
CA ASP A 326 -52.31 -0.45 5.42
C ASP A 326 -52.16 0.44 6.66
N ASP A 327 -52.19 -0.16 7.85
CA ASP A 327 -52.11 0.53 9.15
C ASP A 327 -50.78 0.25 9.91
N ASP A 328 -49.81 -0.43 9.30
CA ASP A 328 -48.51 -0.75 9.93
C ASP A 328 -47.36 -0.30 9.03
N GLU A 329 -46.92 0.94 9.25
CA GLU A 329 -45.71 1.52 8.69
C GLU A 329 -44.83 2.12 9.79
N HIS A 330 -43.54 1.77 9.77
CA HIS A 330 -42.57 2.26 10.73
C HIS A 330 -41.18 2.40 10.10
N THR A 331 -40.31 3.18 10.76
CA THR A 331 -38.93 3.39 10.32
C THR A 331 -37.94 2.72 11.27
N ALA A 332 -37.04 1.91 10.75
CA ALA A 332 -35.93 1.32 11.49
C ALA A 332 -34.61 1.99 11.07
N THR A 333 -33.91 2.62 12.02
CA THR A 333 -32.58 3.20 11.74
C THR A 333 -31.56 2.07 11.56
N GLY A 334 -30.89 2.07 10.41
CA GLY A 334 -29.74 1.21 10.14
C GLY A 334 -28.44 1.85 10.60
N ASN A 335 -28.21 3.12 10.27
CA ASN A 335 -26.95 3.80 10.55
C ASN A 335 -27.09 5.33 10.62
N TRP A 336 -26.21 5.97 11.40
CA TRP A 336 -25.93 7.40 11.30
C TRP A 336 -24.48 7.58 10.92
N ILE A 337 -24.23 8.25 9.80
CA ILE A 337 -22.88 8.47 9.26
C ILE A 337 -22.58 9.97 9.32
N HIS A 338 -21.43 10.32 9.87
CA HIS A 338 -20.95 11.70 9.94
C HIS A 338 -19.71 11.85 9.06
N VAL A 339 -19.73 12.85 8.19
CA VAL A 339 -18.61 13.20 7.32
C VAL A 339 -18.08 14.57 7.71
N ASP A 340 -16.83 14.64 8.11
CA ASP A 340 -16.12 15.89 8.39
C ASP A 340 -15.88 16.65 7.08
N ARG A 341 -16.34 17.91 7.00
CA ARG A 341 -16.29 18.70 5.76
C ARG A 341 -14.89 19.15 5.38
N ALA A 342 -13.94 19.20 6.32
CA ALA A 342 -12.59 19.67 6.06
C ALA A 342 -11.67 18.53 5.59
N THR A 343 -11.89 17.32 6.12
CA THR A 343 -10.99 16.18 5.95
C THR A 343 -11.60 15.02 5.17
N GLY A 344 -12.92 15.00 4.99
CA GLY A 344 -13.65 13.87 4.41
C GLY A 344 -13.64 12.61 5.26
N SER A 345 -13.21 12.72 6.53
CA SER A 345 -13.18 11.59 7.45
C SER A 345 -14.61 11.20 7.84
N VAL A 346 -14.87 9.89 7.80
CA VAL A 346 -16.17 9.28 8.05
C VAL A 346 -16.16 8.56 9.39
N THR A 347 -17.10 8.89 10.26
CA THR A 347 -17.45 8.12 11.44
C THR A 347 -18.90 7.66 11.34
N ASP A 348 -19.25 6.61 12.08
CA ASP A 348 -20.65 6.18 12.17
C ASP A 348 -21.05 5.83 13.61
N MET A 349 -22.35 5.61 13.82
CA MET A 349 -22.90 5.34 15.16
C MET A 349 -22.35 4.09 15.84
N PHE A 350 -21.66 3.21 15.11
CA PHE A 350 -21.01 2.02 15.65
C PHE A 350 -19.56 2.28 16.07
N ASP A 351 -18.95 3.35 15.57
CA ASP A 351 -17.64 3.81 16.02
C ASP A 351 -17.71 4.59 17.35
N GLU A 352 -18.86 5.18 17.67
CA GLU A 352 -19.05 6.03 18.86
C GLU A 352 -19.42 5.26 20.14
N LYS A 353 -19.88 4.01 20.01
CA LYS A 353 -20.29 3.13 21.13
C LYS A 353 -19.18 2.19 21.53
#